data_AF-A0A919ZVB4-F1
#
_entry.id   AF-A0A919ZVB4-F1
#
_cell.length_a   1.000
_cell.length_b   1.000
_cell.length_c   1.000
_cell.angle_alpha   90.00
_cell.angle_beta   90.00
_cell.angle_gamma   90.00
#
_symmetry.space_group_name_H-M   'P 1'
#
loop_
_entity.id
_entity.type
_entity.pdbx_description
1 polymer ?
#
loop_
_entity_poly.entity_id
_entity_poly.type
_entity_poly.pdbx_seq_one_letter_code
_entity_poly.pdbx_strand_id
1 'polypeptide(L)'
;MLYRALFFLLAPFFVFSQEYEIKSDLVEIDTEENKLIYSGKVNFTSENISFQAEKLVIMQESEEFLAEGNPVELSYVEGEETILEYLKT
;
A
#
# COMPACT_ATOMS: atom_id res chain seq x y z
N MET A 1 -21.84 36.36 2.07
CA MET A 1 -21.04 35.34 1.34
C MET A 1 -19.64 35.14 1.92
N LEU A 2 -19.37 35.50 3.19
CA LEU A 2 -18.04 35.33 3.83
C LEU A 2 -17.94 34.03 4.66
N TYR A 3 -19.07 33.51 5.14
CA TYR A 3 -19.16 32.34 6.01
C TYR A 3 -18.93 31.00 5.30
N ARG A 4 -19.07 30.93 3.97
CA ARG A 4 -18.80 29.70 3.20
C ARG A 4 -17.30 29.41 3.05
N ALA A 5 -16.46 30.46 3.05
CA ALA A 5 -15.01 30.31 2.96
C ALA A 5 -14.37 29.86 4.29
N LEU A 6 -15.00 30.20 5.42
CA LEU A 6 -14.50 29.85 6.76
C LEU A 6 -14.66 28.35 7.09
N PHE A 7 -15.58 27.65 6.43
CA PHE A 7 -15.84 26.22 6.67
C PHE A 7 -14.69 25.33 6.19
N PHE A 8 -13.96 25.74 5.15
CA PHE A 8 -12.79 25.02 4.64
C PHE A 8 -11.53 25.20 5.50
N LEU A 9 -11.48 26.24 6.34
CA LEU A 9 -10.37 26.48 7.27
C LEU A 9 -10.46 25.66 8.56
N LEU A 10 -11.63 25.06 8.83
CA LEU A 10 -11.92 24.29 10.05
C LEU A 10 -12.11 22.80 9.78
N ALA A 11 -12.00 22.34 8.54
CA ALA A 11 -11.99 20.91 8.26
C ALA A 11 -10.64 20.35 8.74
N PRO A 12 -10.59 19.53 9.81
CA PRO A 12 -9.39 18.76 10.06
C PRO A 12 -9.14 17.93 8.79
N PHE A 13 -7.95 18.07 8.22
CA PHE A 13 -7.44 17.08 7.28
C PHE A 13 -7.38 15.77 8.05
N PHE A 14 -8.45 14.99 7.98
CA PHE A 14 -8.45 13.62 8.48
C PHE A 14 -7.50 12.86 7.55
N VAL A 15 -6.24 12.75 7.96
CA VAL A 15 -5.31 11.80 7.37
C VAL A 15 -5.81 10.43 7.83
N PHE A 16 -6.67 9.82 7.02
CA PHE A 16 -7.11 8.46 7.24
C PHE A 16 -5.94 7.55 6.87
N SER A 17 -5.31 6.93 7.86
CA SER A 17 -4.43 5.78 7.62
C SER A 17 -5.32 4.63 7.16
N GLN A 18 -5.05 4.11 5.96
CA GLN A 18 -5.76 2.96 5.42
C GLN A 18 -5.21 1.70 6.10
N GLU A 19 -6.10 0.91 6.71
CA GLU A 19 -5.72 -0.38 7.28
C GLU A 19 -5.34 -1.35 6.15
N TYR A 20 -4.24 -2.09 6.33
CA TYR A 20 -3.78 -3.11 5.40
C TYR A 20 -3.30 -4.36 6.14
N GLU A 21 -3.35 -5.50 5.46
CA GLU A 21 -2.83 -6.78 5.91
C GLU A 21 -1.76 -7.28 4.93
N ILE A 22 -0.68 -7.86 5.47
CA ILE A 22 0.37 -8.51 4.69
C ILE A 22 0.54 -9.93 5.20
N LYS A 23 0.44 -10.89 4.28
CA LYS A 23 0.73 -12.31 4.53
C LYS A 23 1.92 -12.74 3.67
N SER A 24 2.82 -13.52 4.24
CA SER A 24 3.96 -14.13 3.55
C SER A 24 4.44 -15.39 4.28
N ASP A 25 5.30 -16.15 3.63
CA ASP A 25 5.96 -17.31 4.23
C ASP A 25 7.05 -16.89 5.24
N LEU A 26 7.77 -15.80 4.95
CA LEU A 26 8.84 -15.25 5.79
C LEU A 26 8.71 -13.72 5.94
N VAL A 27 9.13 -13.24 7.11
CA VAL A 27 9.32 -11.81 7.42
C VAL A 27 10.72 -11.61 8.00
N GLU A 28 11.44 -10.62 7.47
CA GLU A 28 12.73 -10.14 7.98
C GLU A 28 12.59 -8.66 8.38
N ILE A 29 13.19 -8.32 9.53
CA ILE A 29 13.21 -6.96 10.07
C ILE A 29 14.66 -6.50 10.05
N ASP A 30 14.98 -5.56 9.17
CA ASP A 30 16.30 -4.94 9.08
C ASP A 30 16.27 -3.60 9.84
N THR A 31 16.86 -3.60 11.03
CA THR A 31 16.94 -2.42 11.89
C THR A 31 18.08 -1.47 11.50
N GLU A 32 19.06 -1.92 10.72
CA GLU A 32 20.17 -1.08 10.27
C GLU A 32 19.72 -0.18 9.13
N GLU A 33 19.01 -0.76 8.17
CA GLU A 33 18.48 -0.07 6.99
C GLU A 33 17.05 0.42 7.17
N ASN A 34 16.43 0.15 8.33
CA ASN A 34 15.06 0.51 8.68
C ASN A 34 14.01 -0.02 7.68
N LYS A 35 14.09 -1.31 7.34
CA LYS A 35 13.22 -1.97 6.34
C LYS A 35 12.49 -3.18 6.92
N LEU A 36 11.32 -3.46 6.35
CA LEU A 36 10.63 -4.74 6.52
C LEU A 36 10.63 -5.48 5.20
N ILE A 37 11.01 -6.75 5.21
CA ILE A 37 11.10 -7.58 4.00
C ILE A 37 10.21 -8.79 4.17
N TYR A 38 9.19 -8.91 3.32
CA TYR A 38 8.30 -10.04 3.23
C TYR A 38 8.69 -10.86 2.00
N SER A 39 8.81 -12.18 2.14
CA SER A 39 9.17 -13.05 1.01
C SER A 39 8.44 -14.38 1.06
N GLY A 40 8.27 -14.97 -0.12
CA GLY A 40 7.51 -16.22 -0.29
C GLY A 40 6.01 -15.96 -0.24
N LYS A 41 5.35 -16.07 -1.41
CA LYS A 41 3.89 -15.92 -1.59
C LYS A 41 3.32 -14.70 -0.84
N VAL A 42 3.86 -13.54 -1.14
CA VAL A 42 3.38 -12.30 -0.52
C VAL A 42 1.99 -11.99 -1.03
N ASN A 43 1.07 -11.72 -0.11
CA ASN A 43 -0.26 -11.21 -0.39
C ASN A 43 -0.50 -9.96 0.46
N PHE A 44 -0.60 -8.82 -0.20
CA PHE A 44 -0.97 -7.54 0.38
C PHE A 44 -2.46 -7.29 0.11
N THR A 45 -3.20 -6.85 1.13
CA THR A 45 -4.61 -6.47 0.97
C THR A 45 -4.93 -5.22 1.79
N SER A 46 -5.53 -4.23 1.14
CA SER A 46 -6.24 -3.12 1.77
C SER A 46 -7.65 -3.00 1.19
N GLU A 47 -8.38 -1.97 1.60
CA GLU A 47 -9.74 -1.70 1.10
C GLU A 47 -9.81 -1.55 -0.44
N ASN A 48 -8.85 -0.83 -1.03
CA ASN A 48 -8.92 -0.42 -2.44
C ASN A 48 -7.80 -0.98 -3.31
N ILE A 49 -6.80 -1.65 -2.73
CA ILE A 49 -5.67 -2.22 -3.46
C ILE A 49 -5.25 -3.54 -2.83
N SER A 50 -4.99 -4.54 -3.66
CA SER A 50 -4.37 -5.80 -3.26
C SER A 50 -3.36 -6.22 -4.30
N PHE A 51 -2.31 -6.92 -3.87
CA PHE A 51 -1.37 -7.50 -4.82
C PHE A 51 -0.75 -8.80 -4.31
N GLN A 52 -0.38 -9.65 -5.25
CA GLN A 52 0.43 -10.84 -5.02
C GLN A 52 1.81 -10.65 -5.65
N ALA A 53 2.85 -11.00 -4.89
CA ALA A 53 4.25 -10.84 -5.30
C ALA A 53 5.12 -11.96 -4.72
N GLU A 54 6.35 -12.08 -5.22
CA GLU A 54 7.35 -12.99 -4.65
C GLU A 54 8.00 -12.37 -3.40
N LYS A 55 8.18 -11.05 -3.42
CA LYS A 55 8.81 -10.26 -2.36
C LYS A 55 8.18 -8.88 -2.25
N LEU A 56 8.11 -8.35 -1.03
CA LEU A 56 7.73 -6.98 -0.73
C LEU A 56 8.75 -6.38 0.24
N VAL A 57 9.30 -5.22 -0.11
CA VAL A 57 10.15 -4.41 0.77
C VAL A 57 9.38 -3.15 1.15
N ILE A 58 9.30 -2.88 2.46
CA ILE A 58 8.75 -1.63 3.00
C ILE A 58 9.90 -0.79 3.53
N MET A 59 10.07 0.39 2.95
CA MET A 59 11.01 1.41 3.41
C MET A 59 10.31 2.24 4.49
N GLN A 60 10.64 2.04 5.76
CA GLN A 60 9.85 2.66 6.85
C GLN A 60 10.02 4.18 6.94
N GLU A 61 11.15 4.74 6.48
CA GLU A 61 11.36 6.20 6.50
C GLU A 61 10.55 6.94 5.44
N SER A 62 10.40 6.36 4.24
CA SER A 62 9.70 6.96 3.11
C SER A 62 8.26 6.47 2.95
N GLU A 63 7.85 5.47 3.74
CA GLU A 63 6.56 4.77 3.61
C GLU A 63 6.35 4.16 2.21
N GLU A 64 7.44 3.79 1.53
CA GLU A 64 7.41 3.21 0.18
C GLU A 64 7.29 1.68 0.21
N PHE A 65 6.48 1.14 -0.71
CA PHE A 65 6.27 -0.28 -0.92
C PHE A 65 6.88 -0.69 -2.27
N LEU A 66 7.83 -1.62 -2.23
CA LEU A 66 8.49 -2.17 -3.41
C LEU A 66 8.13 -3.64 -3.55
N ALA A 67 7.24 -3.95 -4.49
CA ALA A 67 6.85 -5.31 -4.82
C ALA A 67 7.67 -5.85 -6.01
N GLU A 68 8.23 -7.04 -5.84
CA GLU A 68 9.01 -7.74 -6.87
C GLU A 68 8.34 -9.09 -7.19
N GLY A 69 8.23 -9.42 -8.47
CA GLY A 69 7.64 -10.68 -8.91
C GLY A 69 7.47 -10.75 -10.42
N ASN A 70 7.42 -11.97 -10.96
CA ASN A 70 7.22 -12.17 -12.39
C ASN A 70 6.05 -13.13 -12.67
N PRO A 71 4.80 -12.64 -12.68
CA PRO A 71 4.37 -11.24 -12.52
C PRO A 71 4.10 -10.82 -11.06
N VAL A 72 4.03 -9.51 -10.82
CA VAL A 72 3.24 -8.95 -9.70
C VAL A 72 1.79 -8.85 -10.17
N GLU A 73 0.89 -9.53 -9.48
CA GLU A 73 -0.56 -9.47 -9.78
C GLU A 73 -1.18 -8.36 -8.93
N LEU A 74 -1.62 -7.27 -9.56
CA LEU A 74 -2.17 -6.09 -8.90
C LEU A 74 -3.68 -6.01 -9.15
N SER A 75 -4.45 -5.73 -8.11
CA SER A 75 -5.88 -5.42 -8.17
C SER A 75 -6.13 -4.10 -7.47
N TYR A 76 -6.85 -3.16 -8.09
CA TYR A 76 -7.21 -1.91 -7.44
C TYR A 76 -8.57 -1.38 -7.90
N VAL A 77 -9.16 -0.51 -7.09
CA VAL A 77 -10.45 0.13 -7.38
C VAL A 77 -10.21 1.48 -8.07
N GLU A 78 -10.78 1.66 -9.25
CA GLU A 78 -10.84 2.95 -9.97
C GLU A 78 -12.31 3.33 -10.21
N GLY A 79 -12.81 4.28 -9.41
CA GLY A 79 -14.23 4.63 -9.42
C GLY A 79 -15.10 3.50 -8.85
N GLU A 80 -15.99 2.96 -9.68
CA GLU A 80 -16.85 1.80 -9.32
C GLU A 80 -16.31 0.47 -9.89
N GLU A 81 -15.16 0.51 -10.58
CA GLU A 81 -14.59 -0.65 -11.27
C GLU A 81 -13.39 -1.21 -10.50
N THR A 82 -13.23 -2.53 -10.54
CA THR A 82 -12.01 -3.22 -10.08
C THR A 82 -11.16 -3.58 -11.28
N ILE A 83 -9.93 -3.09 -11.30
CA ILE A 83 -8.95 -3.31 -12.36
C ILE A 83 -7.95 -4.37 -11.91
N LEU A 84 -7.60 -5.28 -12.82
CA LEU A 84 -6.58 -6.31 -12.64
C LEU A 84 -5.43 -6.09 -13.63
N GLU A 85 -4.21 -6.00 -13.11
CA GLU A 85 -2.98 -5.82 -13.90
C GLU A 85 -1.91 -6.85 -13.53
N TYR A 86 -1.10 -7.21 -14.52
CA TYR A 86 0.06 -8.11 -14.34
C TYR A 86 1.32 -7.36 -14.71
N LEU A 87 2.05 -6.90 -13.69
CA LEU A 87 3.25 -6.10 -13.86
C LEU A 87 4.47 -7.01 -13.98
N LYS A 88 5.35 -6.72 -14.94
CA LYS A 88 6.65 -7.37 -15.07
C LYS A 88 7.70 -6.46 -14.45
N THR A 89 8.37 -6.95 -13.41
CA THR A 89 9.44 -6.23 -12.69
C THR A 89 10.82 -6.66 -13.13
#